data_AF-A0A967BPV5-F1
#
_entry.id   AF-A0A967BPV5-F1
#
_cell.length_a   1.000
_cell.length_b   1.000
_cell.length_c   1.000
_cell.angle_alpha   90.00
_cell.angle_beta   90.00
_cell.angle_gamma   90.00
#
_symmetry.space_group_name_H-M   'P 1'
#
loop_
_entity.id
_entity.type
_entity.pdbx_description
1 polymer ?
#
loop_
_entity_poly.entity_id
_entity_poly.type
_entity_poly.pdbx_seq_one_letter_code
_entity_poly.pdbx_strand_id
1 'polypeptide(L)' 'MITQIVFKADKSLKDKAMKKAQSEGVTLKAVLYNALKLYIEGKIKFGLQINEPEIEILEVTPKIQKKMDKIGTLLEKI' A
#
# COMPACT_ATOMS: atom_id res chain seq x y z
N MET A 1 -4.72 -14.12 -31.44
CA MET A 1 -5.96 -13.37 -31.77
C MET A 1 -6.01 -12.13 -30.89
N ILE A 2 -6.28 -10.96 -31.44
CA ILE A 2 -6.44 -9.71 -30.67
C ILE A 2 -7.94 -9.50 -30.45
N THR A 3 -8.35 -9.24 -29.20
CA THR A 3 -9.75 -9.00 -28.82
C THR A 3 -9.94 -7.61 -28.24
N GLN A 4 -11.10 -7.01 -28.47
CA GLN A 4 -11.44 -5.69 -27.92
C GLN A 4 -11.85 -5.80 -26.45
N ILE A 5 -11.31 -4.93 -25.61
CA ILE A 5 -11.71 -4.76 -24.21
C ILE A 5 -12.31 -3.36 -24.06
N VAL A 6 -13.53 -3.28 -23.53
CA VAL A 6 -14.22 -2.02 -23.21
C VAL A 6 -14.44 -1.98 -21.71
N PHE A 7 -13.93 -0.95 -21.05
CA PHE A 7 -14.20 -0.70 -19.63
C PHE A 7 -14.66 0.75 -19.45
N LYS A 8 -15.52 0.96 -18.45
CA LYS A 8 -15.95 2.29 -18.02
C LYS A 8 -15.13 2.68 -16.79
N ALA A 9 -14.73 3.94 -16.72
CA ALA A 9 -14.03 4.51 -15.58
C ALA A 9 -14.46 5.96 -15.40
N ASP A 10 -14.31 6.48 -14.19
CA ASP A 10 -14.57 7.88 -13.92
C ASP A 10 -13.69 8.77 -14.81
N LYS A 11 -14.29 9.84 -15.34
CA LYS A 11 -13.60 10.77 -16.24
C LYS A 11 -12.35 11.35 -15.59
N SER A 12 -12.45 11.77 -14.33
CA SER A 12 -11.31 12.32 -13.58
C SER A 12 -10.17 11.32 -13.45
N LEU A 13 -10.48 10.04 -13.18
CA LEU A 13 -9.48 8.98 -13.07
C LEU A 13 -8.77 8.75 -14.41
N LYS A 14 -9.55 8.64 -15.50
CA LYS A 14 -9.02 8.51 -16.86
C LYS A 14 -8.08 9.67 -17.20
N ASP A 15 -8.50 10.90 -16.96
CA ASP A 15 -7.75 12.09 -17.34
C ASP A 15 -6.42 12.18 -16.56
N LYS A 16 -6.44 11.87 -15.26
CA LYS A 16 -5.23 11.81 -14.42
C LYS A 16 -4.27 10.71 -14.89
N ALA A 17 -4.78 9.50 -15.12
CA ALA A 17 -3.96 8.38 -15.58
C ALA A 17 -3.35 8.67 -16.97
N MET A 18 -4.11 9.31 -17.86
CA MET A 18 -3.64 9.68 -19.19
C MET A 18 -2.54 10.74 -19.13
N LYS A 19 -2.71 11.80 -18.32
CA LYS A 19 -1.67 12.82 -18.12
C LYS A 19 -0.38 12.22 -17.55
N LYS A 20 -0.50 11.33 -16.56
CA LYS A 20 0.65 10.64 -15.98
C LYS A 20 1.39 9.78 -17.01
N ALA A 21 0.66 8.98 -17.77
CA ALA A 21 1.24 8.17 -18.84
C ALA A 21 2.02 9.04 -19.86
N GLN A 22 1.42 10.16 -20.29
CA GLN A 22 2.07 11.10 -21.21
C GLN A 22 3.35 11.71 -20.62
N SER A 23 3.35 12.11 -19.34
CA SER A 23 4.56 12.64 -18.68
C SER A 23 5.68 11.60 -18.58
N GLU A 24 5.34 10.31 -18.57
CA GLU A 24 6.29 9.19 -18.57
C GLU A 24 6.66 8.72 -20.00
N GLY A 25 6.21 9.44 -21.04
CA GLY A 25 6.51 9.13 -22.44
C GLY A 25 5.78 7.89 -22.98
N VAL A 26 4.71 7.45 -22.32
CA VAL A 26 3.94 6.25 -22.69
C VAL A 26 2.47 6.55 -22.95
N THR A 27 1.79 5.67 -23.69
CA THR A 27 0.34 5.78 -23.91
C THR A 27 -0.43 5.09 -22.79
N LEU A 28 -1.64 5.57 -22.50
CA LEU A 28 -2.54 4.89 -21.54
C LEU A 28 -2.82 3.44 -21.96
N LYS A 29 -2.91 3.15 -23.26
CA LYS A 29 -3.03 1.79 -23.79
C LYS A 29 -1.87 0.91 -23.37
N ALA A 30 -0.63 1.40 -23.49
CA ALA A 30 0.56 0.66 -23.09
C ALA A 30 0.55 0.38 -21.59
N VAL A 31 0.15 1.34 -20.76
CA VAL A 31 0.00 1.14 -19.31
C VAL A 31 -0.98 0.01 -19.00
N LEU A 32 -2.18 0.04 -19.58
CA LEU A 32 -3.21 -0.99 -19.33
C LEU A 32 -2.78 -2.37 -19.83
N TYR A 33 -2.16 -2.44 -21.01
CA TYR A 33 -1.67 -3.69 -21.56
C TYR A 33 -0.56 -4.30 -20.70
N ASN A 34 0.39 -3.48 -20.24
CA ASN A 34 1.43 -3.94 -19.34
C ASN A 34 0.87 -4.35 -17.98
N ALA A 35 -0.12 -3.62 -17.44
CA ALA A 35 -0.78 -4.01 -16.20
C ALA A 35 -1.43 -5.40 -16.30
N LEU A 36 -2.12 -5.69 -17.41
CA LEU A 36 -2.68 -7.02 -17.67
C LEU A 36 -1.59 -8.09 -17.72
N LYS A 37 -0.48 -7.81 -18.43
CA LYS A 37 0.65 -8.75 -18.52
C LYS A 37 1.28 -9.01 -17.15
N LEU A 38 1.59 -7.96 -16.40
CA LEU A 38 2.18 -8.04 -15.07
C LEU A 38 1.24 -8.74 -14.06
N TYR A 39 -0.07 -8.58 -14.22
CA TYR A 39 -1.07 -9.29 -13.43
C TYR A 39 -1.02 -10.80 -13.69
N ILE A 40 -0.99 -11.22 -14.96
CA ILE A 40 -0.86 -12.64 -15.34
C ILE A 40 0.49 -13.22 -14.88
N GLU A 41 1.56 -12.42 -14.92
CA GLU A 41 2.89 -12.80 -14.41
C GLU A 41 2.97 -12.83 -12.86
N GLY A 42 1.89 -12.48 -12.15
CA GLY A 42 1.86 -12.44 -10.68
C GLY A 42 2.68 -11.31 -10.05
N LYS A 43 3.15 -10.35 -10.85
CA LYS A 43 3.88 -9.14 -10.41
C LYS A 43 2.93 -8.07 -9.88
N ILE A 44 1.67 -8.09 -10.31
CA ILE A 44 0.58 -7.35 -9.68
C ILE A 44 -0.33 -8.36 -8.99
N LYS A 45 -0.62 -8.15 -7.71
CA LYS A 45 -1.57 -8.95 -6.94
C LYS A 45 -2.63 -8.04 -6.37
N PHE A 46 -3.88 -8.42 -6.51
CA PHE A 46 -4.99 -7.78 -5.82
C PHE A 46 -5.34 -8.63 -4.61
N GLY A 47 -5.48 -8.00 -3.45
CA GLY A 47 -5.86 -8.63 -2.20
C GLY A 47 -6.55 -7.62 -1.31
N LEU A 48 -7.16 -8.10 -0.23
CA LEU A 48 -7.64 -7.22 0.83
C LEU A 48 -6.43 -6.63 1.54
N GLN A 49 -6.16 -5.35 1.31
CA GLN A 49 -5.31 -4.59 2.22
C GLN A 49 -6.12 -4.34 3.49
N ILE A 50 -6.04 -5.27 4.42
CA ILE A 50 -6.29 -4.94 5.82
C ILE A 50 -5.08 -4.09 6.18
N ASN A 51 -5.25 -2.77 6.24
CA ASN A 51 -4.24 -1.89 6.84
C ASN A 51 -4.15 -2.33 8.29
N GLU A 52 -3.20 -3.21 8.61
CA GLU A 52 -2.81 -3.42 9.99
C GLU A 52 -2.44 -2.03 10.53
N PRO A 53 -2.98 -1.63 11.70
CA PRO A 53 -2.67 -0.33 12.27
C PRO A 53 -1.15 -0.21 12.36
N GLU A 54 -0.60 0.94 11.94
CA GLU A 54 0.83 1.23 12.09
C GLU A 54 1.22 0.86 13.52
N ILE A 55 2.11 -0.12 13.68
CA ILE A 55 2.61 -0.52 14.99
C ILE A 55 3.42 0.69 15.48
N GLU A 56 2.80 1.49 16.34
CA GLU A 56 3.46 2.60 17.01
C GLU A 56 4.45 1.99 18.00
N ILE A 57 5.70 1.83 17.56
CA ILE A 57 6.79 1.35 18.41
C ILE A 57 7.05 2.45 19.43
N LEU A 58 6.52 2.27 20.63
CA LEU A 58 6.85 3.12 21.78
C LEU A 58 8.32 2.90 22.14
N GLU A 59 9.18 3.85 21.77
CA GLU A 59 10.57 3.85 22.23
C GLU A 59 10.62 4.01 23.75
N VAL A 60 11.09 2.97 24.43
CA VAL A 60 11.27 2.99 25.88
C VAL A 60 12.51 3.81 26.21
N THR A 61 12.31 5.10 26.46
CA THR A 61 13.38 5.96 26.98
C THR A 61 13.84 5.49 28.38
N PRO A 62 15.07 5.81 28.82
CA PRO A 62 15.57 5.41 30.15
C PRO A 62 14.65 5.84 31.31
N LYS A 63 13.92 6.95 31.14
CA LYS A 63 12.94 7.45 32.12
C LYS A 63 11.69 6.57 32.20
N ILE A 64 11.24 6.00 31.07
CA ILE A 64 10.09 5.10 31.01
C ILE A 64 10.48 3.74 31.57
N GLN A 65 11.66 3.22 31.23
CA GLN A 65 12.18 1.97 31.79
C GLN A 65 12.17 1.99 33.33
N LYS A 66 12.71 3.07 33.92
CA LYS A 66 12.75 3.23 35.38
C LYS A 66 11.37 3.23 36.04
N LYS A 67 10.33 3.70 35.33
CA LYS A 67 8.94 3.65 35.82
C LYS A 67 8.36 2.24 35.70
N MET A 68 8.66 1.53 34.61
CA MET A 68 8.23 0.15 34.40
C MET A 68 8.86 -0.78 35.46
N ASP A 69 10.15 -0.64 35.74
CA ASP A 69 10.85 -1.41 36.78
C ASP A 69 10.24 -1.19 38.16
N LYS A 70 9.84 0.07 38.45
CA LYS A 70 9.18 0.41 39.71
C LYS A 70 7.80 -0.24 39.84
N ILE A 71 7.07 -0.41 38.72
CA ILE A 71 5.79 -1.12 38.72
C ILE A 71 6.02 -2.62 38.92
N GLY A 72 6.99 -3.23 38.22
CA GLY A 72 7.32 -4.65 38.39
C GLY A 72 7.69 -5.01 39.84
N THR A 73 8.54 -4.21 40.46
CA THR A 73 8.95 -4.42 41.86
C THR A 73 7.84 -4.21 42.88
N LEU A 74 6.77 -3.48 42.54
CA LEU A 74 5.58 -3.34 43.38
C LEU A 74 4.64 -4.54 43.23
N LEU A 75 4.53 -5.09 42.03
CA LEU A 75 3.70 -6.28 41.76
C LEU A 75 4.31 -7.56 42.34
N GLU A 76 5.63 -7.67 42.43
CA GLU A 76 6.33 -8.80 43.09
C GLU A 76 6.16 -8.83 44.61
N LYS A 77 5.71 -7.73 45.22
CA LYS A 77 5.51 -7.58 46.67
C LYS A 77 4.08 -7.88 47.13
N ILE A 78 3.20 -8.23 46.20
CA ILE A 78 1.81 -8.67 46.45
C ILE A 78 1.77 -10.19 46.29
#